data_AF-A0A7Y7ABV9-F1
#
_entry.id   AF-A0A7Y7ABV9-F1
#
_cell.length_a   1.000
_cell.length_b   1.000
_cell.length_c   1.000
_cell.angle_alpha   90.00
_cell.angle_beta   90.00
_cell.angle_gamma   90.00
#
_symmetry.space_group_name_H-M   'P 1'
#
loop_
_entity.id
_entity.type
_entity.pdbx_description
1 polymer ?
#
loop_
_entity_poly.entity_id
_entity_poly.type
_entity_poly.pdbx_seq_one_letter_code
_entity_poly.pdbx_strand_id
1 'polypeptide(L)'
;MRVVLYIFMIVSSGTLFGQQVNENLNNTTNSPATNTNVSPTITLEESVVIDSTANEMVPQTTEDLESIQVKKAPGAKRFRFNGKSKMQDAAPASPAKDIEVKEKETLYDEGYGASSVESSKSLKMQSVSVEFSNSYSSSDLQRTSRSPSDLQQLQMDQAVNYFEVNAPGSFESHYFKYVAGNYNTDLYPDLKAAEQLRPQNSDVHVQMAGYFMIENDVDSALIYMNKLKESNRLTSDVVAYAGDILRSAPENGTLITHGFDDSYGSYYAQNSDGVRSDVTLVSLDFLQSDTYQEELEAKGFELPKSDVVDVDYLTEFCVLNVDKNLSISMTTPKEYFQAIQDKLYVAGLVFEYHEDDFNNFQRNDFLWNNSMKKTVITHPTDEKAKQLSANYLPMLLHLRRAYRATGDNEKLNEVDEVSDHIGVQCRKYEQVQKVKSSY
;
A
#
# COMPACT_ATOMS: atom_id res chain seq x y z
N MET A 1 -32.11 17.65 10.54
CA MET A 1 -31.27 18.72 9.94
C MET A 1 -29.98 18.06 9.49
N ARG A 2 -29.83 17.80 8.19
CA ARG A 2 -28.64 17.13 7.64
C ARG A 2 -27.47 18.10 7.66
N VAL A 3 -26.63 18.02 8.69
CA VAL A 3 -25.32 18.66 8.67
C VAL A 3 -24.44 17.75 7.84
N VAL A 4 -24.06 18.21 6.65
CA VAL A 4 -23.05 17.58 5.80
C VAL A 4 -21.84 17.28 6.67
N LEU A 5 -21.52 15.99 6.78
CA LEU A 5 -20.39 15.48 7.53
C LEU A 5 -19.11 15.95 6.80
N TYR A 6 -18.68 17.20 7.05
CA TYR A 6 -17.32 17.61 6.74
C TYR A 6 -16.40 16.90 7.75
N ILE A 7 -16.22 15.59 7.57
CA ILE A 7 -15.07 14.89 8.13
C ILE A 7 -13.88 15.53 7.42
N PHE A 8 -13.27 16.52 8.07
CA PHE A 8 -11.84 16.77 7.85
C PHE A 8 -11.15 15.48 8.27
N MET A 9 -10.94 14.61 7.28
CA MET A 9 -10.16 13.40 7.46
C MET A 9 -8.77 13.85 7.87
N ILE A 10 -8.52 13.79 9.18
CA ILE A 10 -7.18 13.80 9.77
C ILE A 10 -6.54 12.44 9.43
N VAL A 11 -6.56 12.05 8.16
CA VAL A 11 -5.88 10.85 7.69
C VAL A 11 -4.40 11.11 7.85
N SER A 12 -3.71 10.18 8.50
CA SER A 12 -2.26 10.13 8.41
C SER A 12 -1.91 9.91 6.95
N SER A 13 -1.45 10.97 6.28
CA SER A 13 -0.56 10.82 5.14
C SER A 13 0.63 10.02 5.66
N GLY A 14 0.55 8.70 5.56
CA GLY A 14 1.65 7.81 5.87
C GLY A 14 2.74 8.07 4.85
N THR A 15 3.61 9.04 5.12
CA THR A 15 4.93 9.08 4.51
C THR A 15 5.67 7.87 5.02
N LEU A 16 5.67 6.79 4.24
CA LEU A 16 6.60 5.70 4.41
C LEU A 16 8.00 6.24 4.09
N PHE A 17 8.83 6.27 5.12
CA PHE A 17 10.26 6.58 5.03
C PHE A 17 10.95 5.56 4.12
N GLY A 18 11.40 6.01 2.96
CA GLY A 18 12.43 5.37 2.15
C GLY A 18 13.65 6.27 2.06
N GLN A 19 14.78 5.78 2.56
CA GLN A 19 16.16 6.30 2.43
C GLN A 19 16.48 7.72 2.96
N GLN A 20 17.16 7.74 4.11
CA GLN A 20 18.07 8.83 4.48
C GLN A 20 19.22 8.90 3.45
N VAL A 21 19.36 10.06 2.81
CA VAL A 21 20.65 10.55 2.32
C VAL A 21 21.10 11.64 3.30
N ASN A 22 22.26 11.42 3.91
CA ASN A 22 22.96 12.36 4.78
C ASN A 22 23.25 13.67 4.04
N GLU A 23 22.79 14.80 4.59
CA GLU A 23 23.49 16.07 4.41
C GLU A 23 23.59 16.83 5.74
N ASN A 24 24.79 17.34 5.96
CA ASN A 24 25.28 17.92 7.21
C ASN A 24 24.61 19.26 7.55
N LEU A 25 24.19 19.40 8.80
CA LEU A 25 23.88 20.68 9.44
C LEU A 25 25.17 21.42 9.79
N ASN A 26 25.29 22.66 9.31
CA ASN A 26 26.09 23.70 9.97
C ASN A 26 25.13 24.80 10.44
N ASN A 27 25.02 24.93 11.77
CA ASN A 27 24.32 26.00 12.47
C ASN A 27 25.31 27.10 12.84
N THR A 28 24.91 28.37 12.68
CA THR A 28 25.36 29.44 13.57
C THR A 28 24.35 30.60 13.66
N THR A 29 23.75 30.70 14.84
CA THR A 29 23.57 31.91 15.68
C THR A 29 22.76 33.11 15.17
N ASN A 30 21.61 33.39 15.83
CA ASN A 30 21.47 34.43 16.87
C ASN A 30 19.99 34.74 17.20
N SER A 31 19.65 34.76 18.50
CA SER A 31 18.46 35.40 19.10
C SER A 31 18.71 36.92 19.31
N PRO A 32 17.86 37.77 19.96
CA PRO A 32 16.54 37.56 20.62
C PRO A 32 15.50 38.71 20.49
N ALA A 33 14.34 38.53 21.18
CA ALA A 33 13.38 39.54 21.70
C ALA A 33 12.36 40.13 20.69
N THR A 34 11.09 40.44 21.00
CA THR A 34 10.43 40.89 22.24
C THR A 34 8.89 40.79 22.12
N ASN A 35 8.20 40.75 23.26
CA ASN A 35 6.75 40.83 23.50
C ASN A 35 5.99 41.95 22.75
N THR A 36 4.71 41.73 22.41
CA THR A 36 3.54 42.43 23.05
C THR A 36 2.19 42.05 22.43
N ASN A 37 1.20 41.86 23.31
CA ASN A 37 -0.24 41.73 23.06
C ASN A 37 -0.82 42.98 22.39
N VAL A 38 -1.70 42.82 21.38
CA VAL A 38 -2.93 43.61 21.18
C VAL A 38 -3.94 42.79 20.35
N SER A 39 -5.14 42.53 20.88
CA SER A 39 -6.36 42.31 20.08
C SER A 39 -7.02 43.66 19.80
N PRO A 40 -7.65 43.84 18.62
CA PRO A 40 -9.09 43.93 18.65
C PRO A 40 -9.80 43.28 17.45
N THR A 41 -11.04 42.86 17.74
CA THR A 41 -12.13 42.42 16.88
C THR A 41 -12.29 43.23 15.60
N ILE A 42 -12.33 42.56 14.44
CA ILE A 42 -13.00 43.01 13.21
C ILE A 42 -13.73 41.82 12.59
N THR A 43 -15.05 41.93 12.50
CA THR A 43 -15.92 41.12 11.62
C THR A 43 -15.78 41.60 10.19
N LEU A 44 -15.36 40.73 9.27
CA LEU A 44 -15.64 40.85 7.84
C LEU A 44 -15.70 39.44 7.22
N GLU A 45 -16.79 39.21 6.48
CA GLU A 45 -16.93 38.14 5.50
C GLU A 45 -15.83 38.28 4.45
N GLU A 46 -15.09 37.20 4.18
CA GLU A 46 -14.33 37.10 2.93
C GLU A 46 -14.20 35.64 2.51
N SER A 47 -14.95 35.27 1.47
CA SER A 47 -14.74 34.08 0.68
C SER A 47 -13.45 34.25 -0.12
N VAL A 48 -12.37 33.65 0.36
CA VAL A 48 -11.10 33.62 -0.36
C VAL A 48 -11.10 32.44 -1.33
N VAL A 49 -11.40 32.75 -2.59
CA VAL A 49 -11.03 31.95 -3.77
C VAL A 49 -9.59 32.33 -4.11
N ILE A 50 -8.65 31.40 -4.00
CA ILE A 50 -7.30 31.57 -4.57
C ILE A 50 -7.25 30.80 -5.87
N ASP A 51 -7.47 31.55 -6.94
CA ASP A 51 -6.94 31.30 -8.26
C ASP A 51 -5.42 31.55 -8.23
N SER A 52 -4.62 30.61 -8.76
CA SER A 52 -3.21 30.85 -9.02
C SER A 52 -2.85 30.28 -10.38
N THR A 53 -3.24 31.02 -11.42
CA THR A 53 -2.60 30.97 -12.73
C THR A 53 -1.17 31.50 -12.68
N ALA A 54 -0.28 30.73 -13.32
CA ALA A 54 0.92 31.12 -14.08
C ALA A 54 2.15 31.70 -13.33
N ASN A 55 3.25 30.94 -13.38
CA ASN A 55 4.38 31.36 -14.22
C ASN A 55 5.17 30.13 -14.70
N GLU A 56 4.82 29.68 -15.90
CA GLU A 56 5.61 28.74 -16.69
C GLU A 56 6.79 29.48 -17.32
N MET A 57 7.98 28.89 -17.21
CA MET A 57 9.15 29.30 -17.96
C MET A 57 9.35 28.30 -19.10
N VAL A 58 8.97 28.73 -20.30
CA VAL A 58 9.12 28.02 -21.58
C VAL A 58 10.60 28.02 -22.01
N PRO A 59 11.05 26.94 -22.67
CA PRO A 59 11.89 27.10 -23.85
C PRO A 59 11.22 26.48 -25.10
N GLN A 60 10.94 27.34 -26.08
CA GLN A 60 10.80 26.96 -27.49
C GLN A 60 12.18 26.49 -27.97
N THR A 61 12.31 25.40 -28.73
CA THR A 61 12.11 25.39 -30.18
C THR A 61 11.59 24.04 -30.70
N THR A 62 10.62 24.14 -31.60
CA THR A 62 10.00 23.13 -32.47
C THR A 62 10.85 22.81 -33.71
N GLU A 63 10.59 21.61 -34.28
CA GLU A 63 10.96 21.00 -35.60
C GLU A 63 11.58 19.62 -35.29
N ASP A 64 11.00 18.44 -35.56
CA ASP A 64 10.08 17.99 -36.59
C ASP A 64 9.16 16.87 -36.05
N LEU A 65 7.86 16.99 -36.29
CA LEU A 65 6.91 15.87 -36.23
C LEU A 65 6.08 15.93 -37.51
N GLU A 66 6.50 15.19 -38.53
CA GLU A 66 5.58 14.71 -39.56
C GLU A 66 5.74 13.21 -39.80
N SER A 67 4.59 12.54 -39.68
CA SER A 67 4.23 11.28 -40.32
C SER A 67 4.76 9.95 -39.75
N ILE A 68 4.02 9.37 -38.81
CA ILE A 68 3.72 7.93 -38.87
C ILE A 68 2.23 7.71 -38.60
N GLN A 69 1.52 7.34 -39.66
CA GLN A 69 0.14 6.87 -39.60
C GLN A 69 0.08 5.50 -38.89
N VAL A 70 -0.68 5.42 -37.81
CA VAL A 70 -0.98 4.16 -37.11
C VAL A 70 -2.05 3.39 -37.89
N LYS A 71 -1.65 2.29 -38.52
CA LYS A 71 -2.58 1.24 -38.96
C LYS A 71 -2.94 0.35 -37.78
N LYS A 72 -4.21 0.39 -37.36
CA LYS A 72 -4.83 -0.63 -36.51
C LYS A 72 -4.83 -1.99 -37.21
N ALA A 73 -4.39 -3.04 -36.51
CA ALA A 73 -4.73 -4.43 -36.79
C ALA A 73 -5.01 -5.17 -35.45
N PRO A 74 -5.90 -6.17 -35.42
CA PRO A 74 -6.66 -6.54 -34.23
C PRO A 74 -6.08 -7.73 -33.44
N GLY A 75 -6.27 -7.70 -32.12
CA GLY A 75 -6.43 -8.88 -31.26
C GLY A 75 -5.20 -9.76 -31.01
N ALA A 76 -4.35 -9.39 -30.06
CA ALA A 76 -3.35 -10.30 -29.51
C ALA A 76 -4.00 -11.19 -28.44
N LYS A 77 -4.23 -12.46 -28.80
CA LYS A 77 -4.64 -13.52 -27.87
C LYS A 77 -3.48 -13.89 -26.95
N ARG A 78 -3.79 -14.10 -25.67
CA ARG A 78 -2.93 -14.68 -24.61
C ARG A 78 -2.14 -15.88 -25.14
N PHE A 79 -0.81 -15.87 -25.00
CA PHE A 79 0.07 -16.98 -25.36
C PHE A 79 0.10 -18.02 -24.24
N ARG A 80 -0.39 -19.23 -24.51
CA ARG A 80 -0.16 -20.43 -23.68
C ARG A 80 1.07 -21.16 -24.20
N PHE A 81 2.06 -21.42 -23.35
CA PHE A 81 3.21 -22.25 -23.71
C PHE A 81 3.13 -23.62 -23.05
N ASN A 82 3.33 -24.67 -23.84
CA ASN A 82 3.41 -26.06 -23.41
C ASN A 82 4.66 -26.66 -24.04
N GLY A 83 5.62 -27.14 -23.25
CA GLY A 83 6.88 -27.67 -23.79
C GLY A 83 7.74 -28.40 -22.76
N LYS A 84 7.57 -29.72 -22.67
CA LYS A 84 8.50 -30.65 -22.00
C LYS A 84 9.72 -30.91 -22.88
N SER A 85 10.91 -30.94 -22.30
CA SER A 85 12.09 -31.58 -22.89
C SER A 85 13.01 -32.18 -21.81
N LYS A 86 13.54 -33.37 -22.10
CA LYS A 86 14.30 -34.29 -21.23
C LYS A 86 15.81 -34.03 -21.31
N MET A 87 16.48 -34.35 -20.19
CA MET A 87 17.94 -34.49 -20.00
C MET A 87 18.57 -35.61 -20.86
N GLN A 88 19.86 -35.43 -21.19
CA GLN A 88 20.82 -36.54 -21.31
C GLN A 88 22.28 -36.08 -21.09
N ASP A 89 22.98 -36.80 -20.20
CA ASP A 89 24.39 -36.67 -19.84
C ASP A 89 25.33 -37.41 -20.82
N ALA A 90 26.60 -36.98 -20.93
CA ALA A 90 27.80 -37.84 -20.83
C ALA A 90 29.14 -37.08 -21.06
N ALA A 91 30.14 -37.39 -20.22
CA ALA A 91 31.58 -37.21 -20.42
C ALA A 91 32.26 -38.60 -20.22
N PRO A 92 33.61 -38.82 -20.25
CA PRO A 92 34.77 -37.98 -20.64
C PRO A 92 35.87 -38.72 -21.48
N ALA A 93 36.99 -38.02 -21.79
CA ALA A 93 38.42 -38.44 -21.72
C ALA A 93 39.35 -38.18 -22.94
N SER A 94 40.53 -37.60 -22.61
CA SER A 94 41.76 -37.24 -23.38
C SER A 94 42.63 -38.49 -23.80
N PRO A 95 43.84 -38.43 -24.47
CA PRO A 95 44.86 -37.36 -24.48
C PRO A 95 45.78 -37.12 -25.74
N ALA A 96 46.41 -35.93 -25.71
CA ALA A 96 47.77 -35.48 -26.09
C ALA A 96 48.46 -35.85 -27.42
N LYS A 97 49.01 -34.82 -28.10
CA LYS A 97 50.38 -34.81 -28.68
C LYS A 97 50.89 -33.39 -28.96
N ASP A 98 52.15 -33.16 -28.58
CA ASP A 98 52.96 -31.95 -28.71
C ASP A 98 53.29 -31.59 -30.17
N ILE A 99 53.25 -30.30 -30.54
CA ILE A 99 54.12 -29.71 -31.57
C ILE A 99 54.54 -28.29 -31.18
N GLU A 100 55.85 -28.11 -31.34
CA GLU A 100 56.78 -27.01 -31.14
C GLU A 100 56.39 -25.61 -31.67
N VAL A 101 56.92 -24.61 -30.95
CA VAL A 101 56.80 -23.16 -31.11
C VAL A 101 57.49 -22.64 -32.38
N LYS A 102 56.83 -21.74 -33.10
CA LYS A 102 57.47 -20.71 -33.92
C LYS A 102 56.82 -19.35 -33.65
N GLU A 103 57.58 -18.50 -32.97
CA GLU A 103 57.29 -17.08 -32.81
C GLU A 103 57.17 -16.41 -34.19
N LYS A 104 56.03 -15.75 -34.41
CA LYS A 104 55.94 -14.56 -35.26
C LYS A 104 55.18 -13.52 -34.47
N GLU A 105 55.90 -12.43 -34.17
CA GLU A 105 55.33 -11.18 -33.68
C GLU A 105 54.17 -10.76 -34.56
N THR A 106 52.96 -10.76 -33.99
CA THR A 106 51.85 -9.93 -34.43
C THR A 106 51.45 -9.09 -33.23
N LEU A 107 51.48 -7.78 -33.43
CA LEU A 107 51.16 -6.73 -32.47
C LEU A 107 50.02 -7.11 -31.54
N TYR A 108 50.28 -6.98 -30.25
CA TYR A 108 49.28 -6.92 -29.20
C TYR A 108 48.35 -5.72 -29.44
N ASP A 109 47.07 -5.99 -29.71
CA ASP A 109 45.98 -5.08 -29.37
C ASP A 109 45.38 -5.59 -28.05
N GLU A 110 46.00 -5.19 -26.95
CA GLU A 110 45.54 -5.49 -25.59
C GLU A 110 44.28 -4.68 -25.27
N GLY A 111 43.14 -5.37 -25.18
CA GLY A 111 42.41 -5.41 -23.91
C GLY A 111 41.85 -4.11 -23.33
N TYR A 112 41.26 -3.21 -24.12
CA TYR A 112 40.47 -2.07 -23.60
C TYR A 112 38.94 -2.19 -23.80
N GLY A 113 38.44 -3.30 -24.39
CA GLY A 113 37.02 -3.44 -24.76
C GLY A 113 36.11 -4.19 -23.77
N ALA A 114 36.61 -5.19 -23.03
CA ALA A 114 35.74 -6.04 -22.20
C ALA A 114 35.26 -5.36 -20.91
N SER A 115 36.14 -4.61 -20.25
CA SER A 115 35.86 -3.92 -18.98
C SER A 115 34.84 -2.77 -19.12
N SER A 116 34.86 -2.05 -20.25
CA SER A 116 33.91 -0.96 -20.56
C SER A 116 32.53 -1.48 -20.97
N VAL A 117 32.47 -2.63 -21.66
CA VAL A 117 31.20 -3.27 -22.04
C VAL A 117 30.52 -3.91 -20.83
N GLU A 118 31.27 -4.56 -19.93
CA GLU A 118 30.73 -5.18 -18.73
C GLU A 118 30.22 -4.12 -17.72
N SER A 119 30.95 -3.02 -17.57
CA SER A 119 30.49 -1.87 -16.75
C SER A 119 29.26 -1.18 -17.35
N SER A 120 29.19 -0.99 -18.67
CA SER A 120 27.99 -0.40 -19.30
C SER A 120 26.76 -1.31 -19.24
N LYS A 121 26.91 -2.64 -19.35
CA LYS A 121 25.82 -3.60 -19.14
C LYS A 121 25.30 -3.55 -17.70
N SER A 122 26.21 -3.52 -16.72
CA SER A 122 25.85 -3.40 -15.30
C SER A 122 25.11 -2.10 -15.00
N LEU A 123 25.58 -0.97 -15.53
CA LEU A 123 24.89 0.33 -15.40
C LEU A 123 23.49 0.29 -16.03
N LYS A 124 23.34 -0.34 -17.21
CA LYS A 124 22.02 -0.46 -17.83
C LYS A 124 21.09 -1.34 -16.99
N MET A 125 21.56 -2.47 -16.46
CA MET A 125 20.77 -3.30 -15.55
C MET A 125 20.29 -2.52 -14.33
N GLN A 126 21.19 -1.77 -13.69
CA GLN A 126 20.83 -0.94 -12.54
C GLN A 126 19.77 0.11 -12.92
N SER A 127 19.91 0.77 -14.07
CA SER A 127 18.90 1.74 -14.53
C SER A 127 17.52 1.11 -14.74
N VAL A 128 17.46 -0.08 -15.34
CA VAL A 128 16.20 -0.80 -15.59
C VAL A 128 15.58 -1.27 -14.28
N SER A 129 16.39 -1.73 -13.32
CA SER A 129 15.89 -2.06 -11.97
C SER A 129 15.28 -0.86 -11.26
N VAL A 130 15.92 0.32 -11.34
CA VAL A 130 15.39 1.55 -10.74
C VAL A 130 14.10 1.98 -11.42
N GLU A 131 14.03 1.92 -12.76
CA GLU A 131 12.81 2.22 -13.52
C GLU A 131 11.65 1.29 -13.14
N PHE A 132 11.92 -0.02 -13.00
CA PHE A 132 10.94 -0.99 -12.51
C PHE A 132 10.47 -0.64 -11.11
N SER A 133 11.39 -0.46 -10.15
CA SER A 133 11.05 -0.13 -8.77
C SER A 133 10.25 1.16 -8.67
N ASN A 134 10.59 2.19 -9.44
CA ASN A 134 9.83 3.43 -9.47
C ASN A 134 8.42 3.22 -10.03
N SER A 135 8.28 2.48 -11.13
CA SER A 135 6.98 2.19 -11.74
C SER A 135 6.09 1.42 -10.78
N TYR A 136 6.60 0.33 -10.20
CA TYR A 136 5.90 -0.48 -9.21
C TYR A 136 5.55 0.29 -7.94
N SER A 137 6.50 1.00 -7.33
CA SER A 137 6.21 1.79 -6.12
C SER A 137 5.23 2.92 -6.42
N SER A 138 5.29 3.52 -7.61
CA SER A 138 4.33 4.56 -7.99
C SER A 138 2.93 4.04 -8.23
N SER A 139 2.76 2.77 -8.65
CA SER A 139 1.44 2.13 -8.75
C SER A 139 0.94 1.68 -7.38
N ASP A 140 1.81 1.08 -6.57
CA ASP A 140 1.49 0.60 -5.22
C ASP A 140 1.10 1.75 -4.26
N LEU A 141 1.63 2.96 -4.45
CA LEU A 141 1.32 4.11 -3.60
C LEU A 141 0.19 5.00 -4.14
N GLN A 142 -0.52 4.55 -5.18
CA GLN A 142 -1.64 5.30 -5.72
C GLN A 142 -2.76 5.44 -4.69
N ARG A 143 -3.41 6.61 -4.74
CA ARG A 143 -4.50 6.95 -3.82
C ARG A 143 -5.88 6.66 -4.39
N THR A 144 -5.95 6.36 -5.68
CA THR A 144 -7.19 6.17 -6.42
C THR A 144 -7.28 4.81 -7.10
N SER A 145 -6.23 3.98 -7.04
CA SER A 145 -6.18 2.67 -7.68
C SER A 145 -5.23 1.75 -6.93
N ARG A 146 -5.53 0.44 -6.93
CA ARG A 146 -4.59 -0.65 -6.60
C ARG A 146 -3.98 -1.26 -7.85
N SER A 147 -4.69 -1.19 -8.97
CA SER A 147 -4.18 -1.63 -10.27
C SER A 147 -3.19 -0.62 -10.86
N PRO A 148 -2.09 -1.05 -11.47
CA PRO A 148 -1.23 -0.17 -12.24
C PRO A 148 -1.97 0.37 -13.47
N SER A 149 -1.64 1.60 -13.88
CA SER A 149 -2.10 2.12 -15.18
C SER A 149 -1.45 1.35 -16.34
N ASP A 150 -2.07 1.38 -17.52
CA ASP A 150 -1.52 0.76 -18.74
C ASP A 150 -0.06 1.15 -19.02
N LEU A 151 0.29 2.42 -18.78
CA LEU A 151 1.66 2.91 -18.97
C LEU A 151 2.63 2.31 -17.94
N GLN A 152 2.23 2.25 -16.67
CA GLN A 152 3.06 1.66 -15.62
C GLN A 152 3.24 0.16 -15.83
N GLN A 153 2.17 -0.55 -16.21
CA GLN A 153 2.26 -1.97 -16.54
C GLN A 153 3.20 -2.19 -17.73
N LEU A 154 3.06 -1.39 -18.79
CA LEU A 154 3.97 -1.46 -19.95
C LEU A 154 5.43 -1.24 -19.56
N GLN A 155 5.72 -0.29 -18.66
CA GLN A 155 7.07 -0.03 -18.17
C GLN A 155 7.62 -1.20 -17.35
N MET A 156 6.80 -1.79 -16.48
CA MET A 156 7.17 -2.98 -15.72
C MET A 156 7.44 -4.17 -16.65
N ASP A 157 6.57 -4.41 -17.63
CA ASP A 157 6.71 -5.49 -18.61
C ASP A 157 7.98 -5.32 -19.47
N GLN A 158 8.33 -4.08 -19.85
CA GLN A 158 9.57 -3.80 -20.58
C GLN A 158 10.81 -4.15 -19.74
N ALA A 159 10.80 -3.84 -18.45
CA ALA A 159 11.88 -4.20 -17.55
C ALA A 159 11.98 -5.72 -17.33
N VAL A 160 10.83 -6.41 -17.18
CA VAL A 160 10.79 -7.89 -17.12
C VAL A 160 11.42 -8.49 -18.38
N ASN A 161 10.96 -8.06 -19.56
CA ASN A 161 11.51 -8.54 -20.84
C ASN A 161 13.02 -8.27 -20.96
N TYR A 162 13.50 -7.12 -20.49
CA TYR A 162 14.92 -6.82 -20.47
C TYR A 162 15.71 -7.84 -19.63
N PHE A 163 15.26 -8.16 -18.42
CA PHE A 163 15.95 -9.10 -17.55
C PHE A 163 15.87 -10.54 -18.04
N GLU A 164 14.73 -10.98 -18.58
CA GLU A 164 14.60 -12.31 -19.18
C GLU A 164 15.58 -12.53 -20.34
N VAL A 165 15.86 -11.50 -21.14
CA VAL A 165 16.81 -11.58 -22.26
C VAL A 165 18.27 -11.42 -21.81
N ASN A 166 18.55 -10.47 -20.93
CA ASN A 166 19.93 -10.02 -20.66
C ASN A 166 20.56 -10.65 -19.42
N ALA A 167 19.75 -11.15 -18.48
CA ALA A 167 20.17 -11.92 -17.32
C ALA A 167 19.11 -12.98 -16.94
N PRO A 168 18.89 -13.96 -17.83
CA PRO A 168 17.98 -15.05 -17.52
C PRO A 168 18.41 -15.77 -16.24
N GLY A 169 17.46 -16.05 -15.35
CA GLY A 169 17.70 -16.70 -14.07
C GLY A 169 18.25 -15.78 -12.97
N SER A 170 18.38 -14.47 -13.22
CA SER A 170 18.70 -13.53 -12.14
C SER A 170 17.53 -13.37 -11.17
N PHE A 171 17.83 -12.82 -10.01
CA PHE A 171 16.81 -12.45 -9.04
C PHE A 171 15.78 -11.50 -9.66
N GLU A 172 16.24 -10.47 -10.38
CA GLU A 172 15.39 -9.47 -11.02
C GLU A 172 14.50 -10.11 -12.10
N SER A 173 15.03 -11.04 -12.90
CA SER A 173 14.24 -11.75 -13.93
C SER A 173 13.06 -12.52 -13.33
N HIS A 174 13.25 -13.14 -12.16
CA HIS A 174 12.21 -13.91 -11.49
C HIS A 174 11.27 -13.03 -10.65
N TYR A 175 11.85 -12.17 -9.80
CA TYR A 175 11.09 -11.34 -8.87
C TYR A 175 10.23 -10.31 -9.60
N PHE A 176 10.79 -9.59 -10.57
CA PHE A 176 10.03 -8.57 -11.31
C PHE A 176 8.92 -9.20 -12.14
N LYS A 177 9.14 -10.40 -12.67
CA LYS A 177 8.11 -11.14 -13.41
C LYS A 177 6.91 -11.46 -12.54
N TYR A 178 7.13 -11.98 -11.33
CA TYR A 178 6.04 -12.24 -10.40
C TYR A 178 5.31 -10.96 -10.01
N VAL A 179 6.05 -9.92 -9.61
CA VAL A 179 5.49 -8.65 -9.15
C VAL A 179 4.69 -7.94 -10.24
N ALA A 180 5.20 -7.88 -11.48
CA ALA A 180 4.48 -7.31 -12.62
C ALA A 180 3.25 -8.15 -13.03
N GLY A 181 3.18 -9.40 -12.57
CA GLY A 181 2.04 -10.28 -12.78
C GLY A 181 0.85 -10.01 -11.86
N ASN A 182 0.92 -8.99 -10.99
CA ASN A 182 -0.18 -8.53 -10.13
C ASN A 182 -0.88 -9.68 -9.38
N TYR A 183 -0.10 -10.45 -8.63
CA TYR A 183 -0.58 -11.62 -7.86
C TYR A 183 -1.13 -12.79 -8.70
N ASN A 184 -0.69 -12.93 -9.94
CA ASN A 184 -0.93 -14.13 -10.73
C ASN A 184 -0.23 -15.35 -10.09
N THR A 185 -1.03 -16.28 -9.58
CA THR A 185 -0.59 -17.49 -8.86
C THR A 185 0.16 -18.48 -9.76
N ASP A 186 -0.07 -18.46 -11.08
CA ASP A 186 0.70 -19.27 -12.04
C ASP A 186 2.21 -18.92 -12.05
N LEU A 187 2.57 -17.71 -11.60
CA LEU A 187 3.96 -17.24 -11.52
C LEU A 187 4.68 -17.64 -10.22
N TYR A 188 4.04 -18.45 -9.35
CA TYR A 188 4.68 -18.97 -8.14
C TYR A 188 6.06 -19.60 -8.35
N PRO A 189 6.35 -20.34 -9.45
CA PRO A 189 7.70 -20.85 -9.70
C PRO A 189 8.78 -19.75 -9.78
N ASP A 190 8.45 -18.59 -10.36
CA ASP A 190 9.34 -17.43 -10.42
C ASP A 190 9.53 -16.82 -9.01
N LEU A 191 8.45 -16.66 -8.24
CA LEU A 191 8.56 -16.17 -6.86
C LEU A 191 9.44 -17.08 -5.99
N LYS A 192 9.27 -18.40 -6.12
CA LYS A 192 10.09 -19.39 -5.41
C LYS A 192 11.55 -19.35 -5.84
N ALA A 193 11.84 -19.16 -7.13
CA ALA A 193 13.20 -18.99 -7.62
C ALA A 193 13.83 -17.69 -7.06
N ALA A 194 13.07 -16.60 -6.99
CA ALA A 194 13.51 -15.36 -6.36
C ALA A 194 13.85 -15.55 -4.87
N GLU A 195 13.03 -16.28 -4.12
CA GLU A 195 13.32 -16.63 -2.71
C GLU A 195 14.60 -17.46 -2.59
N GLN A 196 14.80 -18.47 -3.44
CA GLN A 196 16.02 -19.29 -3.41
C GLN A 196 17.29 -18.46 -3.63
N LEU A 197 17.23 -17.46 -4.52
CA LEU A 197 18.36 -16.57 -4.82
C LEU A 197 18.62 -15.56 -3.70
N ARG A 198 17.56 -15.06 -3.03
CA ARG A 198 17.67 -14.09 -1.93
C ARG A 198 16.72 -14.46 -0.78
N PRO A 199 17.06 -15.48 0.04
CA PRO A 199 16.12 -16.07 1.02
C PRO A 199 15.78 -15.16 2.20
N GLN A 200 16.53 -14.07 2.39
CA GLN A 200 16.30 -13.09 3.46
C GLN A 200 15.73 -11.76 2.93
N ASN A 201 15.31 -11.71 1.67
CA ASN A 201 14.70 -10.51 1.10
C ASN A 201 13.26 -10.34 1.63
N SER A 202 13.02 -9.26 2.37
CA SER A 202 11.71 -8.98 2.97
C SER A 202 10.60 -8.78 1.93
N ASP A 203 10.90 -8.20 0.77
CA ASP A 203 9.89 -7.94 -0.25
C ASP A 203 9.42 -9.26 -0.89
N VAL A 204 10.33 -10.22 -1.08
CA VAL A 204 9.97 -11.60 -1.44
C VAL A 204 9.09 -12.23 -0.37
N HIS A 205 9.39 -12.03 0.92
CA HIS A 205 8.55 -12.56 2.00
C HIS A 205 7.14 -11.95 2.00
N VAL A 206 7.00 -10.66 1.66
CA VAL A 206 5.68 -10.02 1.47
C VAL A 206 4.91 -10.72 0.36
N GLN A 207 5.55 -10.94 -0.78
CA GLN A 207 4.92 -11.60 -1.93
C GLN A 207 4.58 -13.07 -1.66
N MET A 208 5.45 -13.79 -0.94
CA MET A 208 5.18 -15.17 -0.51
C MET A 208 4.01 -15.26 0.46
N ALA A 209 3.95 -14.39 1.47
CA ALA A 209 2.81 -14.33 2.36
C ALA A 209 1.51 -14.02 1.58
N GLY A 210 1.56 -13.05 0.66
CA GLY A 210 0.41 -12.71 -0.20
C GLY A 210 -0.07 -13.88 -1.06
N TYR A 211 0.86 -14.60 -1.71
CA TYR A 211 0.55 -15.81 -2.47
C TYR A 211 -0.20 -16.83 -1.63
N PHE A 212 0.32 -17.18 -0.44
CA PHE A 212 -0.32 -18.18 0.42
C PHE A 212 -1.63 -17.70 1.04
N MET A 213 -1.80 -16.39 1.27
CA MET A 213 -3.09 -15.82 1.67
C MET A 213 -4.13 -15.97 0.56
N ILE A 214 -3.76 -15.75 -0.70
CA ILE A 214 -4.63 -15.90 -1.88
C ILE A 214 -5.02 -17.37 -2.08
N GLU A 215 -4.06 -18.29 -1.95
CA GLU A 215 -4.28 -19.74 -2.04
C GLU A 215 -4.97 -20.34 -0.80
N ASN A 216 -5.31 -19.51 0.19
CA ASN A 216 -5.92 -19.93 1.46
C ASN A 216 -5.09 -20.99 2.24
N ASP A 217 -3.76 -20.96 2.08
CA ASP A 217 -2.81 -21.77 2.85
C ASP A 217 -2.34 -20.98 4.07
N VAL A 218 -3.14 -21.08 5.14
CA VAL A 218 -2.94 -20.33 6.39
C VAL A 218 -1.59 -20.63 7.04
N ASP A 219 -1.19 -21.90 7.10
CA ASP A 219 0.04 -22.31 7.75
C ASP A 219 1.26 -21.72 7.03
N SER A 220 1.31 -21.83 5.70
CA SER A 220 2.39 -21.25 4.91
C SER A 220 2.38 -19.72 4.99
N ALA A 221 1.21 -19.08 4.91
CA ALA A 221 1.10 -17.63 5.06
C ALA A 221 1.68 -17.15 6.40
N LEU A 222 1.34 -17.81 7.51
CA LEU A 222 1.85 -17.47 8.84
C LEU A 222 3.36 -17.67 8.97
N ILE A 223 3.96 -18.67 8.30
CA ILE A 223 5.42 -18.83 8.25
C ILE A 223 6.08 -17.57 7.67
N TYR A 224 5.57 -17.05 6.54
CA TYR A 224 6.13 -15.85 5.93
C TYR A 224 5.81 -14.59 6.72
N MET A 225 4.62 -14.47 7.32
CA MET A 225 4.33 -13.36 8.21
C MET A 225 5.24 -13.33 9.43
N ASN A 226 5.63 -14.48 9.98
CA ASN A 226 6.62 -14.53 11.06
C ASN A 226 7.99 -14.02 10.60
N LYS A 227 8.45 -14.36 9.39
CA LYS A 227 9.66 -13.75 8.80
C LYS A 227 9.53 -12.22 8.66
N LEU A 228 8.34 -11.72 8.30
CA LEU A 228 8.07 -10.28 8.24
C LEU A 228 8.08 -9.62 9.63
N LYS A 229 7.66 -10.32 10.67
CA LYS A 229 7.77 -9.85 12.06
C LYS A 229 9.22 -9.83 12.54
N GLU A 230 9.97 -10.88 12.26
CA GLU A 230 11.40 -11.00 12.61
C GLU A 230 12.25 -9.90 11.95
N SER A 231 11.92 -9.52 10.72
CA SER A 231 12.55 -8.40 10.00
C SER A 231 11.99 -7.02 10.37
N ASN A 232 11.05 -6.95 11.31
CA ASN A 232 10.33 -5.73 11.72
C ASN A 232 9.58 -5.03 10.57
N ARG A 233 9.29 -5.76 9.48
CA ARG A 233 8.45 -5.28 8.37
C ARG A 233 6.98 -5.26 8.75
N LEU A 234 6.53 -6.28 9.50
CA LEU A 234 5.21 -6.33 10.15
C LEU A 234 5.40 -6.16 11.66
N THR A 235 5.15 -4.97 12.20
CA THR A 235 5.41 -4.70 13.63
C THR A 235 4.27 -5.19 14.52
N SER A 236 4.57 -5.47 15.79
CA SER A 236 3.54 -5.85 16.78
C SER A 236 2.48 -4.76 16.97
N ASP A 237 2.85 -3.48 16.82
CA ASP A 237 1.90 -2.37 16.90
C ASP A 237 0.91 -2.35 15.73
N VAL A 238 1.37 -2.69 14.50
CA VAL A 238 0.48 -2.85 13.34
C VAL A 238 -0.51 -3.99 13.57
N VAL A 239 -0.06 -5.13 14.10
CA VAL A 239 -0.95 -6.26 14.44
C VAL A 239 -1.93 -5.87 15.55
N ALA A 240 -1.48 -5.15 16.58
CA ALA A 240 -2.34 -4.71 17.67
C ALA A 240 -3.41 -3.72 17.19
N TYR A 241 -3.04 -2.77 16.33
CA TYR A 241 -3.98 -1.85 15.67
C TYR A 241 -4.98 -2.61 14.80
N ALA A 242 -4.52 -3.54 13.97
CA ALA A 242 -5.35 -4.36 13.11
C ALA A 242 -6.35 -5.24 13.89
N GLY A 243 -5.95 -5.72 15.08
CA GLY A 243 -6.87 -6.39 15.99
C GLY A 243 -8.06 -5.50 16.39
N ASP A 244 -7.86 -4.20 16.58
CA ASP A 244 -8.96 -3.27 16.85
C ASP A 244 -9.75 -2.90 15.59
N ILE A 245 -9.14 -2.92 14.40
CA ILE A 245 -9.88 -2.85 13.12
C ILE A 245 -10.85 -4.03 13.01
N LEU A 246 -10.38 -5.26 13.24
CA LEU A 246 -11.20 -6.47 13.24
C LEU A 246 -12.35 -6.39 14.27
N ARG A 247 -12.08 -5.89 15.48
CA ARG A 247 -13.12 -5.69 16.51
C ARG A 247 -14.16 -4.64 16.11
N SER A 248 -13.81 -3.74 15.20
CA SER A 248 -14.69 -2.68 14.72
C SER A 248 -15.68 -3.19 13.66
N ALA A 249 -15.36 -4.26 12.94
CA ALA A 249 -16.28 -4.87 11.97
C ALA A 249 -17.48 -5.52 12.70
N PRO A 250 -18.68 -5.57 12.09
CA PRO A 250 -19.84 -6.25 12.67
C PRO A 250 -19.65 -7.77 12.73
N GLU A 251 -20.45 -8.45 13.55
CA GLU A 251 -20.42 -9.92 13.68
C GLU A 251 -20.74 -10.59 12.34
N ASN A 252 -19.95 -11.60 11.95
CA ASN A 252 -20.02 -12.26 10.64
C ASN A 252 -19.96 -11.27 9.45
N GLY A 253 -19.36 -10.10 9.65
CA GLY A 253 -19.24 -9.06 8.64
C GLY A 253 -18.03 -9.22 7.74
N THR A 254 -17.85 -8.23 6.87
CA THR A 254 -16.71 -8.17 5.95
C THR A 254 -15.83 -6.96 6.28
N LEU A 255 -14.53 -7.17 6.42
CA LEU A 255 -13.54 -6.11 6.52
C LEU A 255 -12.79 -5.98 5.19
N ILE A 256 -12.99 -4.84 4.54
CA ILE A 256 -12.28 -4.42 3.32
C ILE A 256 -11.02 -3.67 3.74
N THR A 257 -9.86 -4.17 3.31
CA THR A 257 -8.53 -3.59 3.54
C THR A 257 -7.92 -3.09 2.24
N HIS A 258 -6.99 -2.15 2.31
CA HIS A 258 -6.42 -1.51 1.13
C HIS A 258 -4.94 -1.83 0.89
N GLY A 259 -4.12 -1.95 1.93
CA GLY A 259 -2.66 -2.03 1.77
C GLY A 259 -2.00 -3.04 2.70
N PHE A 260 -0.70 -2.91 2.86
CA PHE A 260 0.09 -3.87 3.64
C PHE A 260 -0.32 -3.92 5.12
N ASP A 261 -0.34 -2.76 5.79
CA ASP A 261 -0.49 -2.70 7.26
C ASP A 261 -1.85 -3.24 7.73
N ASP A 262 -2.95 -2.91 7.05
CA ASP A 262 -4.29 -3.37 7.40
C ASP A 262 -4.58 -4.80 6.90
N SER A 263 -4.15 -5.17 5.68
CA SER A 263 -4.39 -6.52 5.15
C SER A 263 -3.58 -7.58 5.90
N TYR A 264 -2.26 -7.41 5.99
CA TYR A 264 -1.38 -8.40 6.63
C TYR A 264 -1.51 -8.38 8.15
N GLY A 265 -1.67 -7.19 8.74
CA GLY A 265 -1.92 -7.04 10.17
C GLY A 265 -3.21 -7.74 10.61
N SER A 266 -4.31 -7.55 9.86
CA SER A 266 -5.60 -8.17 10.20
C SER A 266 -5.57 -9.68 9.98
N TYR A 267 -4.98 -10.14 8.87
CA TYR A 267 -4.83 -11.57 8.62
C TYR A 267 -4.02 -12.27 9.72
N TYR A 268 -2.89 -11.67 10.13
CA TYR A 268 -2.09 -12.22 11.23
C TYR A 268 -2.89 -12.23 12.54
N ALA A 269 -3.51 -11.11 12.93
CA ALA A 269 -4.30 -11.03 14.16
C ALA A 269 -5.45 -12.05 14.18
N GLN A 270 -6.07 -12.31 13.04
CA GLN A 270 -7.15 -13.30 12.92
C GLN A 270 -6.63 -14.73 13.05
N ASN A 271 -5.60 -15.09 12.29
CA ASN A 271 -5.16 -16.49 12.13
C ASN A 271 -4.12 -16.94 13.18
N SER A 272 -3.29 -16.03 13.69
CA SER A 272 -2.35 -16.31 14.79
C SER A 272 -3.01 -16.06 16.15
N ASP A 273 -3.69 -14.93 16.32
CA ASP A 273 -4.12 -14.47 17.65
C ASP A 273 -5.60 -14.77 17.93
N GLY A 274 -6.33 -15.33 16.96
CA GLY A 274 -7.74 -15.71 17.09
C GLY A 274 -8.70 -14.53 17.21
N VAL A 275 -8.30 -13.34 16.74
CA VAL A 275 -9.15 -12.15 16.82
C VAL A 275 -10.20 -12.18 15.71
N ARG A 276 -11.49 -12.30 16.10
CA ARG A 276 -12.63 -12.14 15.17
C ARG A 276 -12.52 -13.04 13.93
N SER A 277 -12.33 -14.34 14.15
CA SER A 277 -12.31 -15.35 13.08
C SER A 277 -13.63 -15.46 12.32
N ASP A 278 -14.70 -14.82 12.80
CA ASP A 278 -15.99 -14.70 12.12
C ASP A 278 -15.99 -13.65 10.99
N VAL A 279 -15.04 -12.72 10.97
CA VAL A 279 -14.99 -11.63 9.98
C VAL A 279 -14.33 -12.11 8.69
N THR A 280 -14.96 -11.87 7.54
CA THR A 280 -14.33 -12.13 6.24
C THR A 280 -13.40 -10.99 5.85
N LEU A 281 -12.16 -11.30 5.46
CA LEU A 281 -11.19 -10.30 4.97
C LEU A 281 -11.23 -10.21 3.45
N VAL A 282 -11.39 -8.98 2.94
CA VAL A 282 -11.33 -8.65 1.50
C VAL A 282 -10.24 -7.62 1.28
N SER A 283 -9.14 -8.01 0.64
CA SER A 283 -8.05 -7.10 0.29
C SER A 283 -8.26 -6.52 -1.10
N LEU A 284 -8.39 -5.19 -1.21
CA LEU A 284 -8.43 -4.52 -2.51
C LEU A 284 -7.15 -4.76 -3.31
N ASP A 285 -6.03 -4.96 -2.63
CA ASP A 285 -4.75 -5.24 -3.29
C ASP A 285 -4.75 -6.60 -4.00
N PHE A 286 -5.35 -7.61 -3.36
CA PHE A 286 -5.40 -8.98 -3.88
C PHE A 286 -6.52 -9.20 -4.89
N LEU A 287 -7.48 -8.28 -5.00
CA LEU A 287 -8.50 -8.32 -6.07
C LEU A 287 -7.92 -8.21 -7.47
N GLN A 288 -6.63 -7.91 -7.63
CA GLN A 288 -5.93 -8.02 -8.90
C GLN A 288 -5.66 -9.48 -9.34
N SER A 289 -5.78 -10.45 -8.43
CA SER A 289 -5.57 -11.87 -8.69
C SER A 289 -6.86 -12.56 -9.10
N ASP A 290 -6.89 -13.19 -10.29
CA ASP A 290 -8.00 -14.02 -10.75
C ASP A 290 -8.34 -15.13 -9.72
N THR A 291 -7.34 -15.76 -9.11
CA THR A 291 -7.55 -16.80 -8.08
C THR A 291 -8.24 -16.25 -6.83
N TYR A 292 -7.86 -15.06 -6.39
CA TYR A 292 -8.49 -14.43 -5.22
C TYR A 292 -9.94 -14.03 -5.52
N GLN A 293 -10.20 -13.54 -6.73
CA GLN A 293 -11.55 -13.24 -7.20
C GLN A 293 -12.44 -14.49 -7.20
N GLU A 294 -11.96 -15.60 -7.77
CA GLU A 294 -12.68 -16.88 -7.80
C GLU A 294 -13.02 -17.40 -6.37
N GLU A 295 -12.10 -17.26 -5.42
CA GLU A 295 -12.32 -17.62 -4.02
C GLU A 295 -13.38 -16.73 -3.33
N LEU A 296 -13.45 -15.44 -3.67
CA LEU A 296 -14.49 -14.55 -3.15
C LEU A 296 -15.86 -14.85 -3.78
N GLU A 297 -15.91 -15.10 -5.08
CA GLU A 297 -17.12 -15.54 -5.76
C GLU A 297 -17.66 -16.85 -5.17
N ALA A 298 -16.78 -17.80 -4.85
CA ALA A 298 -17.15 -19.04 -4.17
C ALA A 298 -17.72 -18.81 -2.76
N LYS A 299 -17.33 -17.73 -2.09
CA LYS A 299 -17.89 -17.26 -0.80
C LYS A 299 -19.18 -16.45 -0.98
N GLY A 300 -19.65 -16.29 -2.22
CA GLY A 300 -20.90 -15.63 -2.57
C GLY A 300 -20.79 -14.11 -2.61
N PHE A 301 -19.61 -13.57 -2.87
CA PHE A 301 -19.45 -12.16 -3.24
C PHE A 301 -19.72 -11.95 -4.73
N GLU A 302 -20.30 -10.82 -5.07
CA GLU A 302 -20.47 -10.37 -6.44
C GLU A 302 -19.37 -9.35 -6.79
N LEU A 303 -18.62 -9.60 -7.86
CA LEU A 303 -17.50 -8.73 -8.25
C LEU A 303 -17.91 -7.74 -9.34
N PRO A 304 -17.45 -6.48 -9.26
CA PRO A 304 -17.49 -5.52 -10.36
C PRO A 304 -16.88 -6.11 -11.64
N LYS A 305 -17.39 -5.69 -12.81
CA LYS A 305 -16.91 -6.18 -14.11
C LYS A 305 -15.59 -5.57 -14.56
N SER A 306 -15.14 -4.51 -13.90
CA SER A 306 -13.89 -3.83 -14.24
C SER A 306 -12.69 -4.70 -13.83
N ASP A 307 -11.69 -4.80 -14.70
CA ASP A 307 -10.41 -5.44 -14.37
C ASP A 307 -9.46 -4.49 -13.61
N VAL A 308 -9.87 -3.22 -13.43
CA VAL A 308 -9.12 -2.19 -12.70
C VAL A 308 -9.75 -2.02 -11.32
N VAL A 309 -8.97 -2.26 -10.28
CA VAL A 309 -9.37 -2.10 -8.88
C VAL A 309 -9.08 -0.68 -8.43
N ASP A 310 -10.04 0.22 -8.64
CA ASP A 310 -9.96 1.65 -8.33
C ASP A 310 -11.11 2.13 -7.43
N VAL A 311 -11.27 3.46 -7.31
CA VAL A 311 -12.35 4.07 -6.53
C VAL A 311 -13.75 3.69 -7.01
N ASP A 312 -13.93 3.49 -8.32
CA ASP A 312 -15.21 3.10 -8.91
C ASP A 312 -15.45 1.61 -8.66
N TYR A 313 -14.41 0.77 -8.72
CA TYR A 313 -14.48 -0.63 -8.35
C TYR A 313 -14.98 -0.81 -6.91
N LEU A 314 -14.39 -0.12 -5.93
CA LEU A 314 -14.86 -0.20 -4.53
C LEU A 314 -16.32 0.24 -4.40
N THR A 315 -16.69 1.32 -5.09
CA THR A 315 -18.06 1.84 -5.07
C THR A 315 -19.06 0.80 -5.58
N GLU A 316 -18.77 0.17 -6.72
CA GLU A 316 -19.61 -0.89 -7.28
C GLU A 316 -19.61 -2.14 -6.39
N PHE A 317 -18.45 -2.55 -5.86
CA PHE A 317 -18.33 -3.67 -4.93
C PHE A 317 -19.21 -3.50 -3.70
N CYS A 318 -19.27 -2.29 -3.13
CA CYS A 318 -20.14 -2.00 -1.98
C CYS A 318 -21.63 -2.12 -2.32
N VAL A 319 -22.04 -1.68 -3.50
CA VAL A 319 -23.44 -1.79 -3.95
C VAL A 319 -23.83 -3.24 -4.18
N LEU A 320 -22.96 -4.02 -4.83
CA LEU A 320 -23.21 -5.43 -5.14
C LEU A 320 -23.28 -6.33 -3.89
N ASN A 321 -22.60 -5.94 -2.81
CA ASN A 321 -22.43 -6.77 -1.61
C ASN A 321 -22.99 -6.13 -0.35
N VAL A 322 -24.04 -5.30 -0.46
CA VAL A 322 -24.66 -4.60 0.67
C VAL A 322 -25.14 -5.56 1.77
N ASP A 323 -25.51 -6.79 1.42
CA ASP A 323 -25.96 -7.84 2.35
C ASP A 323 -24.82 -8.45 3.19
N LYS A 324 -23.56 -8.14 2.90
CA LYS A 324 -22.36 -8.72 3.54
C LYS A 324 -21.84 -7.93 4.75
N ASN A 325 -22.62 -6.97 5.26
CA ASN A 325 -22.25 -6.11 6.40
C ASN A 325 -20.83 -5.52 6.24
N LEU A 326 -20.65 -4.69 5.21
CA LEU A 326 -19.35 -4.22 4.76
C LEU A 326 -18.76 -3.15 5.70
N SER A 327 -17.49 -3.30 6.03
CA SER A 327 -16.68 -2.36 6.79
C SER A 327 -15.40 -2.06 6.03
N ILE A 328 -15.07 -0.80 5.81
CA ILE A 328 -13.87 -0.38 5.09
C ILE A 328 -12.86 0.18 6.09
N SER A 329 -11.62 -0.34 6.07
CA SER A 329 -10.54 0.13 6.94
C SER A 329 -10.30 1.63 6.80
N MET A 330 -10.11 2.34 7.93
CA MET A 330 -9.82 3.78 7.94
C MET A 330 -8.43 4.15 7.41
N THR A 331 -7.58 3.16 7.13
CA THR A 331 -6.30 3.37 6.41
C THR A 331 -6.49 3.48 4.90
N THR A 332 -7.68 3.18 4.37
CA THR A 332 -8.00 3.35 2.95
C THR A 332 -7.92 4.84 2.57
N PRO A 333 -7.30 5.21 1.43
CA PRO A 333 -7.18 6.60 1.01
C PRO A 333 -8.54 7.27 0.87
N LYS A 334 -8.62 8.56 1.26
CA LYS A 334 -9.88 9.30 1.32
C LYS A 334 -10.63 9.38 -0.01
N GLU A 335 -9.90 9.30 -1.13
CA GLU A 335 -10.43 9.38 -2.48
C GLU A 335 -11.45 8.25 -2.75
N TYR A 336 -11.22 7.06 -2.21
CA TYR A 336 -12.14 5.91 -2.31
C TYR A 336 -13.51 6.14 -1.66
N PHE A 337 -13.60 7.09 -0.73
CA PHE A 337 -14.84 7.35 -0.01
C PHE A 337 -15.71 8.42 -0.67
N GLN A 338 -15.19 9.18 -1.62
CA GLN A 338 -15.87 10.39 -2.13
C GLN A 338 -17.24 10.09 -2.74
N ALA A 339 -17.35 9.00 -3.52
CA ALA A 339 -18.59 8.63 -4.21
C ALA A 339 -19.65 8.01 -3.28
N ILE A 340 -19.24 7.47 -2.12
CA ILE A 340 -20.10 6.74 -1.19
C ILE A 340 -20.18 7.38 0.20
N GLN A 341 -19.63 8.59 0.39
CA GLN A 341 -19.45 9.23 1.70
C GLN A 341 -20.75 9.37 2.51
N ASP A 342 -21.89 9.51 1.83
CA ASP A 342 -23.22 9.65 2.45
C ASP A 342 -23.78 8.32 2.97
N LYS A 343 -23.14 7.20 2.60
CA LYS A 343 -23.44 5.83 3.05
C LYS A 343 -22.43 5.29 4.07
N LEU A 344 -21.43 6.10 4.45
CA LEU A 344 -20.36 5.68 5.36
C LEU A 344 -20.55 6.20 6.77
N TYR A 345 -20.52 5.28 7.73
CA TYR A 345 -20.69 5.58 9.15
C TYR A 345 -19.47 5.11 9.93
N VAL A 346 -18.88 6.01 10.72
CA VAL A 346 -17.73 5.68 11.57
C VAL A 346 -18.14 4.66 12.62
N ALA A 347 -17.55 3.48 12.62
CA ALA A 347 -17.71 2.48 13.66
C ALA A 347 -16.31 2.02 14.09
N GLY A 348 -15.85 2.47 15.26
CA GLY A 348 -14.50 2.14 15.70
C GLY A 348 -13.42 2.68 14.76
N LEU A 349 -12.66 1.76 14.17
CA LEU A 349 -11.58 1.99 13.22
C LEU A 349 -11.94 1.64 11.78
N VAL A 350 -13.23 1.52 11.48
CA VAL A 350 -13.75 1.27 10.12
C VAL A 350 -14.84 2.28 9.77
N PHE A 351 -15.10 2.40 8.47
CA PHE A 351 -16.33 2.97 7.95
C PHE A 351 -17.28 1.84 7.54
N GLU A 352 -18.40 1.72 8.23
CA GLU A 352 -19.45 0.79 7.81
C GLU A 352 -20.27 1.39 6.68
N TYR A 353 -20.54 0.58 5.67
CA TYR A 353 -21.37 0.95 4.54
C TYR A 353 -22.83 0.55 4.82
N HIS A 354 -23.73 1.54 4.81
CA HIS A 354 -25.17 1.36 5.00
C HIS A 354 -25.94 2.18 3.96
N GLU A 355 -26.94 1.59 3.31
CA GLU A 355 -27.80 2.34 2.37
C GLU A 355 -28.83 3.22 3.08
N ASP A 356 -29.21 2.83 4.30
CA ASP A 356 -30.15 3.54 5.14
C ASP A 356 -29.43 4.30 6.27
N ASP A 357 -30.14 5.27 6.86
CA ASP A 357 -29.64 6.02 8.01
C ASP A 357 -29.26 5.10 9.19
N PHE A 358 -27.97 5.09 9.55
CA PHE A 358 -27.46 4.27 10.64
C PHE A 358 -27.05 5.11 11.86
N ASN A 359 -27.61 4.79 13.03
CA ASN A 359 -27.18 5.39 14.30
C ASN A 359 -26.06 4.55 14.93
N ASN A 360 -24.84 5.00 14.74
CA ASN A 360 -23.60 4.38 15.19
C ASN A 360 -23.19 4.77 16.64
N PHE A 361 -24.02 5.46 17.43
CA PHE A 361 -23.62 5.87 18.79
C PHE A 361 -23.42 4.69 19.75
N GLN A 362 -24.45 3.87 19.96
CA GLN A 362 -24.38 2.73 20.91
C GLN A 362 -23.27 1.76 20.52
N ARG A 363 -23.09 1.57 19.22
CA ARG A 363 -22.02 0.75 18.67
C ARG A 363 -20.64 1.30 19.03
N ASN A 364 -20.40 2.58 18.79
CA ASN A 364 -19.13 3.22 19.16
C ASN A 364 -18.91 3.26 20.68
N ASP A 365 -19.97 3.46 21.47
CA ASP A 365 -19.87 3.46 22.95
C ASP A 365 -19.42 2.08 23.44
N PHE A 366 -20.00 1.00 22.91
CA PHE A 366 -19.58 -0.36 23.23
C PHE A 366 -18.16 -0.68 22.72
N LEU A 367 -17.84 -0.30 21.48
CA LEU A 367 -16.51 -0.54 20.91
C LEU A 367 -15.43 0.14 21.77
N TRP A 368 -15.63 1.40 22.11
CA TRP A 368 -14.70 2.17 22.92
C TRP A 368 -14.59 1.63 24.34
N ASN A 369 -15.71 1.39 25.03
CA ASN A 369 -15.69 1.10 26.46
C ASN A 369 -15.47 -0.38 26.79
N ASN A 370 -15.75 -1.29 25.86
CA ASN A 370 -15.84 -2.73 26.17
C ASN A 370 -15.04 -3.63 25.22
N SER A 371 -14.79 -3.23 23.97
CA SER A 371 -14.21 -4.13 22.96
C SER A 371 -12.74 -3.86 22.67
N MET A 372 -12.39 -2.61 22.32
CA MET A 372 -11.07 -2.24 21.81
C MET A 372 -9.96 -2.33 22.86
N LYS A 373 -8.76 -2.71 22.41
CA LYS A 373 -7.56 -2.83 23.26
C LYS A 373 -6.76 -1.52 23.33
N LYS A 374 -6.80 -0.69 22.29
CA LYS A 374 -6.22 0.66 22.25
C LYS A 374 -4.71 0.67 22.53
N THR A 375 -4.01 -0.43 22.21
CA THR A 375 -2.58 -0.60 22.54
C THR A 375 -1.73 0.50 21.92
N VAL A 376 -2.00 0.88 20.67
CA VAL A 376 -1.25 1.93 19.96
C VAL A 376 -1.51 3.35 20.49
N ILE A 377 -2.52 3.54 21.34
CA ILE A 377 -2.76 4.80 22.07
C ILE A 377 -1.97 4.81 23.38
N THR A 378 -1.97 3.68 24.10
CA THR A 378 -1.45 3.61 25.47
C THR A 378 0.05 3.29 25.53
N HIS A 379 0.55 2.47 24.60
CA HIS A 379 1.92 1.96 24.60
C HIS A 379 2.51 1.85 23.17
N PRO A 380 2.52 2.93 22.36
CA PRO A 380 3.14 2.87 21.04
C PRO A 380 4.65 2.67 21.14
N THR A 381 5.19 1.73 20.37
CA THR A 381 6.64 1.40 20.38
C THR A 381 7.40 2.10 19.25
N ASP A 382 6.72 2.56 18.20
CA ASP A 382 7.32 3.25 17.06
C ASP A 382 6.49 4.47 16.57
N GLU A 383 7.03 5.24 15.63
CA GLU A 383 6.32 6.40 15.06
C GLU A 383 5.11 6.00 14.21
N LYS A 384 5.11 4.81 13.59
CA LYS A 384 3.97 4.34 12.79
C LYS A 384 2.77 4.10 13.69
N ALA A 385 2.96 3.44 14.84
CA ALA A 385 1.94 3.24 15.87
C ALA A 385 1.33 4.57 16.34
N LYS A 386 2.19 5.58 16.55
CA LYS A 386 1.75 6.93 16.90
C LYS A 386 0.91 7.58 15.81
N GLN A 387 1.22 7.33 14.54
CA GLN A 387 0.41 7.84 13.43
C GLN A 387 -0.90 7.06 13.24
N LEU A 388 -0.91 5.76 13.50
CA LEU A 388 -2.12 4.91 13.46
C LEU A 388 -3.12 5.27 14.57
N SER A 389 -2.65 5.75 15.72
CA SER A 389 -3.56 6.18 16.80
C SER A 389 -4.47 7.35 16.39
N ALA A 390 -4.09 8.15 15.40
CA ALA A 390 -4.94 9.21 14.86
C ALA A 390 -6.28 8.67 14.29
N ASN A 391 -6.32 7.40 13.85
CA ASN A 391 -7.53 6.81 13.29
C ASN A 391 -8.63 6.56 14.35
N TYR A 392 -8.33 6.67 15.64
CA TYR A 392 -9.35 6.64 16.70
C TYR A 392 -10.10 7.96 16.85
N LEU A 393 -9.55 9.08 16.35
CA LEU A 393 -10.13 10.41 16.53
C LEU A 393 -11.55 10.55 15.97
N PRO A 394 -11.89 10.03 14.77
CA PRO A 394 -13.25 10.17 14.26
C PRO A 394 -14.31 9.53 15.15
N MET A 395 -14.06 8.34 15.71
CA MET A 395 -14.97 7.73 16.69
C MET A 395 -15.04 8.57 17.97
N LEU A 396 -13.91 9.02 18.51
CA LEU A 396 -13.88 9.81 19.74
C LEU A 396 -14.64 11.13 19.61
N LEU A 397 -14.50 11.83 18.49
CA LEU A 397 -15.23 13.05 18.20
C LEU A 397 -16.73 12.79 18.03
N HIS A 398 -17.10 11.66 17.45
CA HIS A 398 -18.49 11.22 17.36
C HIS A 398 -19.09 10.96 18.76
N LEU A 399 -18.38 10.22 19.62
CA LEU A 399 -18.78 9.94 20.99
C LEU A 399 -18.89 11.21 21.83
N ARG A 400 -17.90 12.11 21.71
CA ARG A 400 -17.88 13.42 22.36
C ARG A 400 -19.15 14.21 22.09
N ARG A 401 -19.58 14.30 20.83
CA ARG A 401 -20.82 14.98 20.44
C ARG A 401 -22.03 14.39 21.15
N ALA A 402 -22.11 13.06 21.20
CA ALA A 402 -23.23 12.35 21.79
C ALA A 402 -23.26 12.52 23.32
N TYR A 403 -22.12 12.34 24.01
CA TYR A 403 -22.03 12.51 25.47
C TYR A 403 -22.35 13.94 25.90
N ARG A 404 -21.92 14.94 25.13
CA ARG A 404 -22.32 16.34 25.35
C ARG A 404 -23.84 16.52 25.24
N ALA A 405 -24.47 15.93 24.22
CA ALA A 405 -25.90 16.04 24.01
C ALA A 405 -26.72 15.32 25.10
N THR A 406 -26.20 14.23 25.67
CA THR A 406 -26.85 13.49 26.76
C THR A 406 -26.50 13.99 28.16
N GLY A 407 -25.52 14.89 28.30
CA GLY A 407 -25.06 15.42 29.59
C GLY A 407 -24.17 14.45 30.38
N ASP A 408 -23.56 13.46 29.72
CA ASP A 408 -22.63 12.51 30.35
C ASP A 408 -21.23 13.14 30.47
N ASN A 409 -21.06 13.96 31.51
CA ASN A 409 -19.83 14.76 31.69
C ASN A 409 -18.60 13.91 32.01
N GLU A 410 -18.76 12.73 32.62
CA GLU A 410 -17.64 11.84 32.94
C GLU A 410 -17.03 11.28 31.66
N LYS A 411 -17.86 10.64 30.82
CA LYS A 411 -17.40 10.11 29.54
C LYS A 411 -16.96 11.20 28.57
N LEU A 412 -17.60 12.38 28.61
CA LEU A 412 -17.18 13.54 27.82
C LEU A 412 -15.75 13.96 28.14
N ASN A 413 -15.40 14.05 29.43
CA ASN A 413 -14.05 14.41 29.85
C ASN A 413 -13.03 13.34 29.44
N GLU A 414 -13.37 12.05 29.60
CA GLU A 414 -12.50 10.95 29.17
C GLU A 414 -12.15 11.03 27.68
N VAL A 415 -13.16 11.15 26.81
CA VAL A 415 -12.90 11.22 25.35
C VAL A 415 -12.15 12.50 24.97
N ASP A 416 -12.31 13.59 25.73
CA ASP A 416 -11.57 14.83 25.51
C ASP A 416 -10.09 14.69 25.86
N GLU A 417 -9.78 14.10 27.02
CA GLU A 417 -8.40 13.84 27.45
C GLU A 417 -7.68 12.88 26.49
N VAL A 418 -8.35 11.81 26.08
CA VAL A 418 -7.74 10.84 25.16
C VAL A 418 -7.56 11.41 23.76
N SER A 419 -8.51 12.21 23.27
CA SER A 419 -8.34 12.92 21.98
C SER A 419 -7.15 13.87 22.01
N ASP A 420 -6.96 14.58 23.12
CA ASP A 420 -5.82 15.50 23.31
C ASP A 420 -4.49 14.74 23.35
N HIS A 421 -4.44 13.64 24.10
CA HIS A 421 -3.28 12.74 24.14
C HIS A 421 -2.91 12.21 22.75
N ILE A 422 -3.90 11.70 21.99
CA ILE A 422 -3.69 11.26 20.61
C ILE A 422 -3.19 12.41 19.73
N GLY A 423 -3.78 13.61 19.86
CA GLY A 423 -3.38 14.79 19.13
C GLY A 423 -1.91 15.16 19.35
N VAL A 424 -1.42 15.10 20.59
CA VAL A 424 0.01 15.29 20.90
C VAL A 424 0.84 14.14 20.31
N GLN A 425 0.41 12.90 20.53
CA GLN A 425 1.13 11.68 20.11
C GLN A 425 1.36 11.64 18.59
N CYS A 426 0.36 11.98 17.78
CA CYS A 426 0.46 11.98 16.33
C CYS A 426 0.93 13.32 15.74
N ARG A 427 1.27 14.31 16.57
CA ARG A 427 1.69 15.68 16.18
C ARG A 427 0.61 16.47 15.42
N LYS A 428 -0.66 16.28 15.79
CA LYS A 428 -1.83 16.95 15.19
C LYS A 428 -2.70 17.67 16.24
N TYR A 429 -2.11 18.04 17.38
CA TYR A 429 -2.85 18.63 18.52
C TYR A 429 -3.70 19.85 18.12
N GLU A 430 -3.14 20.80 17.37
CA GLU A 430 -3.86 22.00 16.91
C GLU A 430 -5.06 21.65 16.01
N GLN A 431 -4.90 20.66 15.13
CA GLN A 431 -5.98 20.18 14.25
C GLN A 431 -7.10 19.55 15.09
N VAL A 432 -6.72 18.73 16.08
CA VAL A 432 -7.69 18.13 17.02
C VAL A 432 -8.45 19.21 17.79
N GLN A 433 -7.78 20.23 18.32
CA GLN A 433 -8.46 21.34 19.01
C GLN A 433 -9.43 22.09 18.10
N LYS A 434 -9.03 22.38 16.85
CA LYS A 434 -9.88 23.04 15.86
C LYS A 434 -11.13 22.22 15.55
N VAL A 435 -11.02 20.89 15.48
CA VAL A 435 -12.18 20.03 15.23
C VAL A 435 -13.04 19.93 16.50
N LYS A 436 -12.46 19.75 17.68
CA LYS A 436 -13.18 19.69 18.97
C LYS A 436 -14.03 20.93 19.25
N SER A 437 -13.64 22.12 18.77
CA SER A 437 -14.45 23.33 18.94
C SER A 437 -15.69 23.38 18.04
N SER A 438 -15.72 22.57 16.97
CA SER A 438 -16.83 22.47 16.01
C SER A 438 -17.85 21.38 16.39
N TYR A 439 -17.50 20.50 17.34
CA TYR A 439 -18.34 19.47 17.94
C TYR A 439 -18.71 19.87 19.37
#